data_AF-A0A0G4K2K0-F1
#
_entry.id   AF-A0A0G4K2K0-F1
#
_cell.length_a   1.000
_cell.length_b   1.000
_cell.length_c   1.000
_cell.angle_alpha   90.00
_cell.angle_beta   90.00
_cell.angle_gamma   90.00
#
_symmetry.space_group_name_H-M   'P 1'
#
loop_
_entity.id
_entity.type
_entity.pdbx_description
1 polymer ?
#
loop_
_entity_poly.entity_id
_entity_poly.type
_entity_poly.pdbx_seq_one_letter_code
_entity_poly.pdbx_strand_id
1 'polypeptide(L)'
;MLVVCVWLQQPQYVAPDVNPGQGTANFHDGRFHNQVEQPIVSHSQSRFMLLFRFLFGKDPGAIPASALPSVKTDLHALGKTENVIIWMGHSSYFIQMEGRRFLVDPVLSNSASPIPGTNVAFRGSNIYTPEDLPEIDYLLITHDHWDHLDYPTIKALRGKIHHIITLTGVGSYFTKWGFAREKITEGDWFSVVKKDGLTIHILPTQHFSGRFLKRNQTLWGSFALITARHRLYLGGDSGYGPHYKEIGRRLGGVDIAIMECGQYDPGWPHVHMTPEESAQAASDLHAQAVLPVHNSKFKLAHHRWNDPLERIFQASRNREWRLMTPRIGECVAIDHPQQTFAQWWRNQ
;
A
#
# COMPACT_ATOMS: atom_id res chain seq x y z
N MET A 1 -6.40 6.61 -34.35
CA MET A 1 -7.59 6.68 -33.47
C MET A 1 -8.09 5.29 -33.08
N LEU A 2 -8.36 4.38 -34.04
CA LEU A 2 -8.86 3.01 -33.74
C LEU A 2 -7.96 2.19 -32.79
N VAL A 3 -6.63 2.20 -33.00
CA VAL A 3 -5.66 1.45 -32.16
C VAL A 3 -5.66 1.91 -30.71
N VAL A 4 -5.78 3.23 -30.46
CA VAL A 4 -5.86 3.79 -29.11
C VAL A 4 -7.19 3.40 -28.45
N CYS A 5 -8.29 3.41 -29.19
CA CYS A 5 -9.60 2.97 -28.68
C CYS A 5 -9.58 1.49 -28.29
N VAL A 6 -8.97 0.60 -29.09
CA VAL A 6 -8.85 -0.83 -28.77
C VAL A 6 -7.91 -1.06 -27.57
N TRP A 7 -6.84 -0.27 -27.45
CA TRP A 7 -5.93 -0.36 -26.31
C TRP A 7 -6.61 0.03 -24.99
N LEU A 8 -7.44 1.08 -25.00
CA LEU A 8 -8.24 1.50 -23.83
C LEU A 8 -9.40 0.54 -23.48
N GLN A 9 -9.70 -0.45 -24.33
CA GLN A 9 -10.67 -1.50 -24.05
C GLN A 9 -10.07 -2.68 -23.27
N GLN A 10 -8.76 -2.67 -22.98
CA GLN A 10 -8.14 -3.73 -22.18
C GLN A 10 -8.73 -3.75 -20.75
N PRO A 11 -8.88 -4.93 -20.12
CA PRO A 11 -9.56 -5.07 -18.83
C PRO A 11 -8.97 -4.21 -17.70
N GLN A 12 -7.68 -3.87 -17.77
CA GLN A 12 -7.01 -3.02 -16.78
C GLN A 12 -7.51 -1.56 -16.74
N TYR A 13 -8.15 -1.08 -17.81
CA TYR A 13 -8.70 0.28 -17.92
C TYR A 13 -10.20 0.35 -17.64
N VAL A 14 -10.81 -0.75 -17.19
CA VAL A 14 -12.23 -0.79 -16.91
C VAL A 14 -12.59 0.24 -15.83
N ALA A 15 -13.68 0.99 -16.02
CA ALA A 15 -14.17 1.88 -14.97
C ALA A 15 -14.81 1.05 -13.83
N PRO A 16 -14.72 1.49 -12.56
CA PRO A 16 -15.40 0.81 -11.48
C PRO A 16 -16.92 0.96 -11.61
N ASP A 17 -17.66 -0.03 -11.11
CA ASP A 17 -19.12 0.06 -10.92
C ASP A 17 -19.40 0.18 -9.42
N VAL A 18 -19.93 1.32 -8.99
CA VAL A 18 -20.01 1.66 -7.57
C VAL A 18 -21.44 2.06 -7.24
N ASN A 19 -22.05 1.25 -6.38
CA ASN A 19 -23.33 1.55 -5.78
C ASN A 19 -23.12 1.57 -4.25
N PRO A 20 -22.68 2.71 -3.69
CA PRO A 20 -22.49 2.81 -2.25
C PRO A 20 -23.86 2.65 -1.61
N GLY A 21 -23.98 1.69 -0.69
CA GLY A 21 -25.24 1.44 0.01
C GLY A 21 -25.75 2.72 0.69
N GLN A 22 -27.07 2.81 0.89
CA GLN A 22 -27.68 3.92 1.63
C GLN A 22 -26.98 4.09 2.99
N GLY A 23 -26.49 5.30 3.29
CA GLY A 23 -25.84 5.62 4.58
C GLY A 23 -24.31 5.65 4.58
N THR A 24 -23.65 5.49 3.43
CA THR A 24 -22.20 5.71 3.28
C THR A 24 -21.87 7.20 3.48
N ALA A 25 -21.48 7.59 4.69
CA ALA A 25 -21.39 9.00 5.10
C ALA A 25 -20.37 9.84 4.31
N ASN A 26 -19.36 9.18 3.74
CA ASN A 26 -18.29 9.79 2.96
C ASN A 26 -18.55 9.79 1.44
N PHE A 27 -19.71 9.33 0.96
CA PHE A 27 -20.07 9.38 -0.46
C PHE A 27 -21.18 10.40 -0.74
N HIS A 28 -20.82 11.47 -1.44
CA HIS A 28 -21.76 12.48 -1.92
C HIS A 28 -21.24 13.17 -3.18
N ASP A 29 -22.13 13.79 -3.94
CA ASP A 29 -21.81 14.43 -5.23
C ASP A 29 -21.14 13.47 -6.24
N GLY A 30 -21.52 12.19 -6.17
CA GLY A 30 -21.04 11.13 -7.07
C GLY A 30 -19.59 10.69 -6.84
N ARG A 31 -19.01 11.01 -5.68
CA ARG A 31 -17.64 10.62 -5.30
C ARG A 31 -17.47 10.41 -3.79
N PHE A 32 -16.40 9.73 -3.41
CA PHE A 32 -15.95 9.62 -2.03
C PHE A 32 -15.13 10.85 -1.59
N HIS A 33 -15.15 11.15 -0.29
CA HIS A 33 -14.44 12.27 0.33
C HIS A 33 -13.71 11.85 1.60
N ASN A 34 -12.63 12.57 1.95
CA ASN A 34 -11.89 12.36 3.19
C ASN A 34 -12.72 12.82 4.41
N GLN A 35 -12.44 12.24 5.58
CA GLN A 35 -13.03 12.70 6.85
C GLN A 35 -12.63 14.14 7.20
N VAL A 36 -11.42 14.53 6.79
CA VAL A 36 -10.93 15.91 6.87
C VAL A 36 -10.67 16.39 5.45
N GLU A 37 -11.42 17.39 5.02
CA GLU A 37 -11.18 17.99 3.71
C GLU A 37 -9.83 18.70 3.69
N GLN A 38 -8.96 18.28 2.78
CA GLN A 38 -7.69 18.92 2.49
C GLN A 38 -7.49 18.96 0.97
N PRO A 39 -6.88 20.04 0.44
CA PRO A 39 -6.59 20.10 -0.97
C PRO A 39 -5.50 19.07 -1.33
N ILE A 40 -5.73 18.26 -2.37
CA ILE A 40 -4.73 17.29 -2.84
C ILE A 40 -3.48 18.02 -3.34
N VAL A 41 -3.65 19.16 -4.01
CA VAL A 41 -2.56 19.99 -4.52
C VAL A 41 -2.38 21.18 -3.60
N SER A 42 -1.15 21.45 -3.18
CA SER A 42 -0.82 22.64 -2.38
C SER A 42 -1.29 23.91 -3.08
N HIS A 43 -1.88 24.84 -2.31
CA HIS A 43 -2.32 26.15 -2.82
C HIS A 43 -1.21 26.96 -3.49
N SER A 44 0.05 26.67 -3.17
CA SER A 44 1.23 27.33 -3.73
C SER A 44 1.65 26.82 -5.11
N GLN A 45 1.07 25.72 -5.62
CA GLN A 45 1.43 25.14 -6.91
C GLN A 45 0.22 24.96 -7.83
N SER A 46 0.35 25.40 -9.09
CA SER A 46 -0.67 25.13 -10.10
C SER A 46 -0.51 23.71 -10.65
N ARG A 47 -1.62 23.08 -11.06
CA ARG A 47 -1.62 21.75 -11.72
C ARG A 47 -0.74 21.74 -12.97
N PHE A 48 -0.64 22.88 -13.66
CA PHE A 48 0.25 23.05 -14.82
C PHE A 48 1.73 23.00 -14.40
N MET A 49 2.11 23.70 -13.34
CA MET A 49 3.49 23.67 -12.82
C MET A 49 3.88 22.26 -12.38
N LEU A 50 2.97 21.54 -11.69
CA LEU A 50 3.19 20.15 -11.30
C LEU A 50 3.38 19.23 -12.52
N LEU A 51 2.54 19.35 -13.54
CA LEU A 51 2.69 18.59 -14.78
C LEU A 51 4.00 18.92 -15.50
N PHE A 52 4.37 20.20 -15.57
CA PHE A 52 5.63 20.62 -16.15
C PHE A 52 6.83 20.03 -15.39
N ARG A 53 6.80 20.07 -14.05
CA ARG A 53 7.85 19.47 -13.22
C ARG A 53 7.87 17.95 -13.36
N PHE A 54 6.74 17.28 -13.50
CA PHE A 54 6.68 15.84 -13.75
C PHE A 54 7.32 15.46 -15.09
N LEU A 55 7.09 16.25 -16.15
CA LEU A 55 7.60 15.98 -17.50
C LEU A 55 9.05 16.40 -17.73
N PHE A 56 9.47 17.52 -17.13
CA PHE A 56 10.75 18.16 -17.43
C PHE A 56 11.67 18.32 -16.21
N GLY A 57 11.17 18.04 -15.01
CA GLY A 57 11.95 18.11 -13.78
C GLY A 57 13.10 17.11 -13.79
N LYS A 58 14.29 17.59 -13.46
CA LYS A 58 15.42 16.74 -13.15
C LYS A 58 15.38 16.47 -11.65
N ASP A 59 15.33 15.19 -11.28
CA ASP A 59 15.38 14.75 -9.89
C ASP A 59 16.67 13.93 -9.67
N PRO A 60 17.81 14.59 -9.42
CA PRO A 60 19.08 13.90 -9.20
C PRO A 60 18.96 12.89 -8.06
N GLY A 61 19.34 11.64 -8.32
CA GLY A 61 19.29 10.58 -7.32
C GLY A 61 17.89 10.06 -6.98
N ALA A 62 16.86 10.39 -7.76
CA ALA A 62 15.51 9.81 -7.60
C ALA A 62 15.41 8.36 -8.10
N ILE A 63 16.40 7.89 -8.85
CA ILE A 63 16.57 6.50 -9.28
C ILE A 63 17.95 6.04 -8.79
N PRO A 64 18.08 4.84 -8.19
CA PRO A 64 19.38 4.32 -7.76
C PRO A 64 20.28 4.04 -8.98
N ALA A 65 21.59 4.30 -8.82
CA ALA A 65 22.58 4.04 -9.85
C ALA A 65 22.87 2.53 -9.99
N SER A 66 22.84 1.82 -8.87
CA SER A 66 23.06 0.38 -8.76
C SER A 66 21.74 -0.37 -8.57
N ALA A 67 21.78 -1.70 -8.70
CA ALA A 67 20.63 -2.52 -8.33
C ALA A 67 20.49 -2.55 -6.80
N LEU A 68 19.28 -2.37 -6.29
CA LEU A 68 19.03 -2.43 -4.86
C LEU A 68 19.31 -3.84 -4.32
N PRO A 69 19.86 -3.96 -3.09
CA PRO A 69 20.10 -5.25 -2.47
C PRO A 69 18.77 -5.87 -2.08
N SER A 70 18.56 -7.12 -2.47
CA SER A 70 17.34 -7.85 -2.17
C SER A 70 17.64 -9.31 -1.84
N VAL A 71 16.72 -9.94 -1.12
CA VAL A 71 16.80 -11.33 -0.66
C VAL A 71 15.58 -12.06 -1.18
N LYS A 72 15.79 -13.10 -1.97
CA LYS A 72 14.70 -13.93 -2.50
C LYS A 72 14.37 -15.03 -1.50
N THR A 73 13.50 -14.73 -0.54
CA THR A 73 12.99 -15.73 0.40
C THR A 73 12.04 -16.68 -0.35
N ASP A 74 12.24 -17.99 -0.21
CA ASP A 74 11.33 -18.99 -0.79
C ASP A 74 10.04 -19.08 0.04
N LEU A 75 8.95 -18.53 -0.51
CA LEU A 75 7.65 -18.46 0.17
C LEU A 75 6.95 -19.82 0.27
N HIS A 76 7.31 -20.78 -0.61
CA HIS A 76 6.77 -22.14 -0.54
C HIS A 76 7.42 -22.95 0.57
N ALA A 77 8.65 -22.59 0.96
CA ALA A 77 9.41 -23.25 2.02
C ALA A 77 9.02 -22.80 3.44
N LEU A 78 8.24 -21.71 3.58
CA LEU A 78 7.80 -21.23 4.89
C LEU A 78 6.87 -22.24 5.57
N GLY A 79 7.27 -22.71 6.76
CA GLY A 79 6.44 -23.56 7.60
C GLY A 79 5.16 -22.85 8.00
N LYS A 80 4.00 -23.51 7.92
CA LYS A 80 2.68 -22.87 8.12
C LYS A 80 2.51 -22.13 9.45
N THR A 81 3.25 -22.52 10.49
CA THR A 81 3.19 -21.92 11.82
C THR A 81 4.13 -20.74 12.01
N GLU A 82 4.98 -20.44 11.02
CA GLU A 82 5.86 -19.28 11.07
C GLU A 82 5.05 -17.99 10.90
N ASN A 83 5.31 -17.01 11.77
CA ASN A 83 4.71 -15.69 11.72
C ASN A 83 5.72 -14.69 11.14
N VAL A 84 5.58 -14.38 9.86
CA VAL A 84 6.56 -13.60 9.10
C VAL A 84 5.91 -12.56 8.20
N ILE A 85 6.61 -11.46 7.96
CA ILE A 85 6.30 -10.45 6.95
C ILE A 85 7.45 -10.44 5.93
N ILE A 86 7.10 -10.51 4.65
CA ILE A 86 8.04 -10.38 3.53
C ILE A 86 7.65 -9.14 2.74
N TRP A 87 8.47 -8.09 2.83
CA TRP A 87 8.26 -6.86 2.05
C TRP A 87 8.74 -7.05 0.61
N MET A 88 7.89 -6.81 -0.38
CA MET A 88 8.15 -7.06 -1.81
C MET A 88 8.44 -5.79 -2.60
N GLY A 89 8.82 -4.72 -1.88
CA GLY A 89 9.05 -3.38 -2.42
C GLY A 89 7.76 -2.59 -2.59
N HIS A 90 7.88 -1.25 -2.59
CA HIS A 90 6.73 -0.34 -2.58
C HIS A 90 5.78 -0.66 -1.42
N SER A 91 4.48 -0.74 -1.65
CA SER A 91 3.47 -1.18 -0.67
C SER A 91 3.03 -2.64 -0.85
N SER A 92 3.79 -3.45 -1.59
CA SER A 92 3.51 -4.88 -1.73
C SER A 92 4.16 -5.68 -0.60
N TYR A 93 3.38 -6.51 0.10
CA TYR A 93 3.93 -7.41 1.10
C TYR A 93 3.08 -8.67 1.29
N PHE A 94 3.78 -9.75 1.61
CA PHE A 94 3.20 -11.03 2.01
C PHE A 94 3.33 -11.16 3.52
N ILE A 95 2.27 -11.64 4.17
CA ILE A 95 2.24 -11.91 5.60
C ILE A 95 1.80 -13.35 5.78
N GLN A 96 2.57 -14.13 6.51
CA GLN A 96 2.08 -15.38 7.08
C GLN A 96 1.93 -15.17 8.58
N MET A 97 0.74 -15.41 9.11
CA MET A 97 0.45 -15.19 10.51
C MET A 97 -0.62 -16.17 10.98
N GLU A 98 -0.29 -16.95 12.00
CA GLU A 98 -1.17 -17.92 12.65
C GLU A 98 -1.84 -18.88 11.65
N GLY A 99 -1.03 -19.46 10.75
CA GLY A 99 -1.50 -20.43 9.76
C GLY A 99 -2.21 -19.81 8.54
N ARG A 100 -2.28 -18.48 8.45
CA ARG A 100 -2.96 -17.76 7.36
C ARG A 100 -1.98 -16.95 6.54
N ARG A 101 -2.25 -16.87 5.24
CA ARG A 101 -1.44 -16.14 4.26
C ARG A 101 -2.22 -14.96 3.71
N PHE A 102 -1.66 -13.77 3.90
CA PHE A 102 -2.19 -12.52 3.40
C PHE A 102 -1.25 -11.99 2.32
N LEU A 103 -1.84 -11.44 1.26
CA LEU A 103 -1.13 -10.67 0.27
C LEU A 103 -1.76 -9.28 0.21
N VAL A 104 -0.94 -8.24 0.22
CA VAL A 104 -1.43 -6.86 0.28
C VAL A 104 -0.83 -6.05 -0.85
N ASP A 105 -1.69 -5.33 -1.56
CA ASP A 105 -1.37 -4.45 -2.69
C ASP A 105 -0.27 -5.00 -3.63
N PRO A 106 -0.42 -6.22 -4.16
CA PRO A 106 0.66 -6.88 -4.89
C PRO A 106 0.83 -6.29 -6.30
N VAL A 107 1.94 -5.59 -6.49
CA VAL A 107 2.38 -5.08 -7.79
C VAL A 107 3.69 -5.76 -8.15
N LEU A 108 3.59 -6.88 -8.88
CA LEU A 108 4.74 -7.64 -9.39
C LEU A 108 5.08 -7.27 -10.84
N SER A 109 4.26 -6.42 -11.47
CA SER A 109 4.58 -5.82 -12.76
C SER A 109 5.79 -4.90 -12.67
N ASN A 110 6.57 -4.87 -13.75
CA ASN A 110 7.74 -3.99 -13.84
C ASN A 110 7.38 -2.50 -14.00
N SER A 111 6.11 -2.16 -14.22
CA SER A 111 5.61 -0.81 -14.51
C SER A 111 4.36 -0.56 -13.67
N ALA A 112 4.39 0.46 -12.82
CA ALA A 112 3.21 0.89 -12.04
C ALA A 112 2.52 2.08 -12.71
N SER A 113 1.98 1.85 -13.91
CA SER A 113 1.39 2.90 -14.74
C SER A 113 0.42 2.32 -15.77
N PRO A 114 -0.60 3.09 -16.20
CA PRO A 114 -1.41 2.72 -17.35
C PRO A 114 -0.60 2.63 -18.65
N ILE A 115 0.58 3.26 -18.74
CA ILE A 115 1.40 3.29 -19.96
C ILE A 115 2.64 2.40 -19.76
N PRO A 116 2.80 1.32 -20.55
CA PRO A 116 3.97 0.45 -20.48
C PRO A 116 5.29 1.23 -20.58
N GLY A 117 6.24 0.93 -19.68
CA GLY A 117 7.56 1.54 -19.69
C GLY A 117 7.65 2.88 -18.94
N THR A 118 6.59 3.31 -18.27
CA THR A 118 6.60 4.45 -17.34
C THR A 118 6.47 3.97 -15.89
N ASN A 119 7.00 4.72 -14.92
CA ASN A 119 7.10 4.28 -13.52
C ASN A 119 7.68 2.87 -13.41
N VAL A 120 8.84 2.67 -14.04
CA VAL A 120 9.51 1.36 -14.09
C VAL A 120 10.14 1.06 -12.73
N ALA A 121 10.04 -0.19 -12.29
CA ALA A 121 10.63 -0.65 -11.05
C ALA A 121 12.16 -0.48 -11.08
N PHE A 122 12.73 -0.05 -9.97
CA PHE A 122 14.18 0.04 -9.81
C PHE A 122 14.83 -1.34 -9.98
N ARG A 123 16.05 -1.36 -10.50
CA ARG A 123 16.81 -2.61 -10.61
C ARG A 123 16.97 -3.24 -9.23
N GLY A 124 16.72 -4.54 -9.11
CA GLY A 124 16.83 -5.28 -7.86
C GLY A 124 15.62 -5.19 -6.91
N SER A 125 14.61 -4.36 -7.20
CA SER A 125 13.43 -4.21 -6.32
C SER A 125 12.24 -5.09 -6.68
N ASN A 126 12.17 -5.58 -7.93
CA ASN A 126 11.09 -6.44 -8.40
C ASN A 126 11.58 -7.87 -8.60
N ILE A 127 11.73 -8.61 -7.49
CA ILE A 127 12.34 -9.95 -7.49
C ILE A 127 11.33 -11.09 -7.40
N TYR A 128 10.04 -10.84 -7.15
CA TYR A 128 8.98 -11.85 -7.06
C TYR A 128 8.08 -11.85 -8.30
N THR A 129 7.62 -13.04 -8.68
CA THR A 129 6.63 -13.30 -9.72
C THR A 129 5.41 -14.01 -9.11
N PRO A 130 4.27 -14.07 -9.82
CA PRO A 130 3.09 -14.80 -9.35
C PRO A 130 3.34 -16.27 -9.01
N GLU A 131 4.31 -16.92 -9.65
CA GLU A 131 4.67 -18.33 -9.43
C GLU A 131 5.30 -18.56 -8.05
N ASP A 132 6.06 -17.58 -7.55
CA ASP A 132 6.70 -17.66 -6.24
C ASP A 132 5.70 -17.60 -5.08
N LEU A 133 4.50 -17.08 -5.32
CA LEU A 133 3.48 -16.96 -4.28
C LEU A 133 2.80 -18.31 -4.05
N PRO A 134 2.65 -18.76 -2.79
CA PRO A 134 1.81 -19.92 -2.48
C PRO A 134 0.31 -19.55 -2.56
N GLU A 135 -0.58 -20.46 -2.17
CA GLU A 135 -2.00 -20.13 -1.95
C GLU A 135 -2.16 -18.97 -0.94
N ILE A 136 -3.12 -18.09 -1.22
CA ILE A 136 -3.38 -16.83 -0.52
C ILE A 136 -4.79 -16.90 0.06
N ASP A 137 -4.88 -16.96 1.40
CA ASP A 137 -6.17 -16.99 2.09
C ASP A 137 -6.93 -15.66 1.90
N TYR A 138 -6.20 -14.54 2.02
CA TYR A 138 -6.76 -13.20 1.92
C TYR A 138 -5.88 -12.28 1.06
N LEU A 139 -6.42 -11.80 -0.05
CA LEU A 139 -5.90 -10.63 -0.75
C LEU A 139 -6.54 -9.37 -0.15
N LEU A 140 -5.71 -8.42 0.27
CA LEU A 140 -6.15 -7.10 0.73
C LEU A 140 -5.75 -6.03 -0.26
N ILE A 141 -6.69 -5.18 -0.66
CA ILE A 141 -6.42 -4.01 -1.51
C ILE A 141 -6.85 -2.73 -0.81
N THR A 142 -5.91 -1.80 -0.63
CA THR A 142 -6.14 -0.55 0.10
C THR A 142 -6.89 0.48 -0.74
N HIS A 143 -6.59 0.57 -2.04
CA HIS A 143 -7.23 1.48 -2.98
C HIS A 143 -6.89 1.09 -4.44
N ASP A 144 -7.46 1.80 -5.41
CA ASP A 144 -7.41 1.40 -6.81
C ASP A 144 -6.29 2.02 -7.65
N HIS A 145 -5.28 2.69 -7.07
CA HIS A 145 -4.17 3.23 -7.85
C HIS A 145 -3.33 2.13 -8.51
N TRP A 146 -2.58 2.49 -9.56
CA TRP A 146 -1.84 1.56 -10.41
C TRP A 146 -0.68 0.87 -9.69
N ASP A 147 -0.14 1.51 -8.66
CA ASP A 147 0.93 1.02 -7.81
C ASP A 147 0.45 0.23 -6.57
N HIS A 148 -0.87 0.00 -6.47
CA HIS A 148 -1.49 -0.84 -5.42
C HIS A 148 -2.39 -1.95 -5.98
N LEU A 149 -3.05 -1.69 -7.11
CA LEU A 149 -3.94 -2.64 -7.78
C LEU A 149 -3.44 -2.92 -9.21
N ASP A 150 -2.68 -4.01 -9.35
CA ASP A 150 -2.03 -4.38 -10.61
C ASP A 150 -2.77 -5.52 -11.34
N TYR A 151 -3.44 -5.20 -12.46
CA TYR A 151 -4.24 -6.18 -13.21
C TYR A 151 -3.45 -7.42 -13.65
N PRO A 152 -2.25 -7.31 -14.28
CA PRO A 152 -1.45 -8.48 -14.63
C PRO A 152 -1.15 -9.40 -13.44
N THR A 153 -0.74 -8.84 -12.30
CA THR A 153 -0.48 -9.62 -11.08
C THR A 153 -1.75 -10.32 -10.59
N ILE A 154 -2.84 -9.58 -10.43
CA ILE A 154 -4.12 -10.12 -9.95
C ILE A 154 -4.66 -11.22 -10.87
N LYS A 155 -4.56 -11.02 -12.19
CA LYS A 155 -4.98 -12.02 -13.18
C LYS A 155 -4.17 -13.31 -13.04
N ALA A 156 -2.85 -13.22 -12.91
CA ALA A 156 -1.97 -14.38 -12.77
C ALA A 156 -2.21 -15.13 -11.46
N LEU A 157 -2.59 -14.42 -10.39
CA LEU A 157 -2.87 -14.99 -9.07
C LEU A 157 -4.31 -15.48 -8.87
N ARG A 158 -5.20 -15.34 -9.86
CA ARG A 158 -6.64 -15.65 -9.70
C ARG A 158 -6.91 -17.06 -9.17
N GLY A 159 -6.11 -18.04 -9.57
CA GLY A 159 -6.22 -19.43 -9.10
C GLY A 159 -5.77 -19.65 -7.66
N LYS A 160 -4.91 -18.78 -7.12
CA LYS A 160 -4.28 -18.87 -5.79
C LYS A 160 -5.00 -18.05 -4.72
N ILE A 161 -5.92 -17.16 -5.12
CA ILE A 161 -6.62 -16.25 -4.20
C ILE A 161 -7.94 -16.88 -3.77
N HIS A 162 -8.05 -17.14 -2.47
CA HIS A 162 -9.27 -17.70 -1.87
C HIS A 162 -10.31 -16.62 -1.58
N HIS A 163 -9.92 -15.52 -0.92
CA HIS A 163 -10.82 -14.45 -0.54
C HIS A 163 -10.18 -13.07 -0.75
N ILE A 164 -10.99 -12.09 -1.13
CA ILE A 164 -10.56 -10.70 -1.38
C ILE A 164 -11.31 -9.80 -0.41
N ILE A 165 -10.58 -8.96 0.31
CA ILE A 165 -11.16 -7.94 1.18
C ILE A 165 -10.63 -6.58 0.72
N THR A 166 -11.55 -5.68 0.42
CA THR A 166 -11.22 -4.39 -0.16
C THR A 166 -12.27 -3.37 0.25
N LEU A 167 -12.08 -2.14 -0.20
CA LEU A 167 -12.99 -1.05 0.12
C LEU A 167 -14.11 -0.92 -0.90
N THR A 168 -15.20 -0.28 -0.47
CA THR A 168 -16.41 -0.05 -1.29
C THR A 168 -16.08 0.46 -2.69
N GLY A 169 -16.53 -0.26 -3.70
CA GLY A 169 -16.35 0.06 -5.13
C GLY A 169 -15.13 -0.60 -5.76
N VAL A 170 -14.08 -0.92 -4.99
CA VAL A 170 -12.87 -1.56 -5.53
C VAL A 170 -13.16 -3.02 -5.93
N GLY A 171 -14.07 -3.70 -5.24
CA GLY A 171 -14.50 -5.07 -5.57
C GLY A 171 -15.11 -5.21 -6.97
N SER A 172 -15.61 -4.10 -7.53
CA SER A 172 -16.14 -4.07 -8.89
C SER A 172 -15.08 -4.38 -9.95
N TYR A 173 -13.81 -3.96 -9.75
CA TYR A 173 -12.71 -4.32 -10.66
C TYR A 173 -12.52 -5.83 -10.70
N PHE A 174 -12.49 -6.48 -9.53
CA PHE A 174 -12.32 -7.92 -9.41
C PHE A 174 -13.46 -8.70 -10.09
N THR A 175 -14.71 -8.26 -9.89
CA THR A 175 -15.86 -8.87 -10.58
C THR A 175 -15.72 -8.75 -12.10
N LYS A 176 -15.34 -7.57 -12.61
CA LYS A 176 -15.09 -7.35 -14.04
C LYS A 176 -13.86 -8.09 -14.57
N TRP A 177 -12.92 -8.44 -13.70
CA TRP A 177 -11.78 -9.30 -14.02
C TRP A 177 -12.08 -10.80 -13.86
N GLY A 178 -13.34 -11.16 -13.55
CA GLY A 178 -13.86 -12.52 -13.55
C GLY A 178 -13.80 -13.22 -12.18
N PHE A 179 -13.50 -12.53 -11.09
CA PHE A 179 -13.63 -13.13 -9.76
C PHE A 179 -15.11 -13.31 -9.41
N ALA A 180 -15.42 -14.42 -8.74
CA ALA A 180 -16.78 -14.71 -8.30
C ALA A 180 -17.15 -13.78 -7.14
N ARG A 181 -18.37 -13.23 -7.14
CA ARG A 181 -18.79 -12.17 -6.20
C ARG A 181 -18.72 -12.60 -4.73
N GLU A 182 -18.94 -13.88 -4.47
CA GLU A 182 -18.88 -14.53 -3.16
C GLU A 182 -17.46 -14.59 -2.57
N LYS A 183 -16.42 -14.49 -3.40
CA LYS A 183 -15.03 -14.37 -2.96
C LYS A 183 -14.62 -12.95 -2.57
N ILE A 184 -15.52 -11.97 -2.74
CA ILE A 184 -15.19 -10.55 -2.59
C ILE A 184 -15.99 -9.97 -1.42
N THR A 185 -15.30 -9.41 -0.44
CA THR A 185 -15.89 -8.60 0.62
C THR A 185 -15.45 -7.15 0.44
N GLU A 186 -16.42 -6.26 0.32
CA GLU A 186 -16.21 -4.82 0.31
C GLU A 186 -16.73 -4.25 1.63
N GLY A 187 -16.07 -3.21 2.14
CA GLY A 187 -16.59 -2.45 3.28
C GLY A 187 -16.14 -1.00 3.27
N ASP A 188 -16.89 -0.19 4.00
CA ASP A 188 -16.58 1.21 4.28
C ASP A 188 -15.66 1.32 5.51
N TRP A 189 -15.18 2.53 5.81
CA TRP A 189 -14.40 2.79 7.02
C TRP A 189 -15.13 2.35 8.29
N PHE A 190 -14.35 1.75 9.19
CA PHE A 190 -14.78 1.10 10.42
C PHE A 190 -15.63 -0.17 10.25
N SER A 191 -15.76 -0.69 9.02
CA SER A 191 -16.29 -2.03 8.80
C SER A 191 -15.37 -3.10 9.41
N VAL A 192 -15.97 -4.21 9.83
CA VAL A 192 -15.25 -5.31 10.50
C VAL A 192 -15.65 -6.64 9.86
N VAL A 193 -14.65 -7.41 9.42
CA VAL A 193 -14.81 -8.77 8.92
C VAL A 193 -14.24 -9.73 9.96
N LYS A 194 -15.06 -10.68 10.46
CA LYS A 194 -14.62 -11.67 11.45
C LYS A 194 -14.74 -13.06 10.87
N LYS A 195 -13.67 -13.85 10.96
CA LYS A 195 -13.65 -15.25 10.52
C LYS A 195 -12.58 -16.04 11.26
N ASP A 196 -12.95 -17.18 11.84
CA ASP A 196 -12.04 -18.16 12.45
C ASP A 196 -11.06 -17.60 13.51
N GLY A 197 -11.46 -16.60 14.29
CA GLY A 197 -10.58 -15.95 15.29
C GLY A 197 -9.67 -14.86 14.72
N LEU A 198 -9.78 -14.56 13.44
CA LEU A 198 -9.23 -13.36 12.81
C LEU A 198 -10.31 -12.28 12.71
N THR A 199 -9.93 -11.05 13.08
CA THR A 199 -10.70 -9.84 12.85
C THR A 199 -9.92 -8.92 11.92
N ILE A 200 -10.55 -8.54 10.81
CA ILE A 200 -10.00 -7.58 9.85
C ILE A 200 -10.83 -6.31 9.92
N HIS A 201 -10.22 -5.22 10.36
CA HIS A 201 -10.81 -3.90 10.32
C HIS A 201 -10.50 -3.24 8.99
N ILE A 202 -11.48 -2.54 8.41
CA ILE A 202 -11.29 -1.59 7.31
C ILE A 202 -11.31 -0.21 7.94
N LEU A 203 -10.27 0.59 7.72
CA LEU A 203 -10.00 1.80 8.50
C LEU A 203 -9.76 3.01 7.57
N PRO A 204 -10.03 4.24 8.04
CA PRO A 204 -9.83 5.44 7.24
C PRO A 204 -8.36 5.73 6.96
N THR A 205 -8.10 6.38 5.83
CA THR A 205 -6.85 7.09 5.51
C THR A 205 -7.18 8.46 4.88
N GLN A 206 -6.19 9.33 4.81
CA GLN A 206 -6.28 10.63 4.13
C GLN A 206 -5.69 10.51 2.72
N HIS A 207 -6.48 10.07 1.74
CA HIS A 207 -5.98 9.83 0.38
C HIS A 207 -7.06 10.09 -0.69
N PHE A 208 -6.94 9.48 -1.85
CA PHE A 208 -7.90 9.55 -2.95
C PHE A 208 -7.84 8.28 -3.80
N SER A 209 -8.72 8.16 -4.80
CA SER A 209 -8.71 7.03 -5.73
C SER A 209 -8.81 7.50 -7.19
N GLY A 210 -8.49 6.62 -8.13
CA GLY A 210 -8.72 6.83 -9.56
C GLY A 210 -7.62 6.27 -10.46
N ARG A 211 -8.03 5.55 -11.50
CA ARG A 211 -7.13 4.97 -12.51
C ARG A 211 -7.10 5.72 -13.83
N PHE A 212 -8.10 6.56 -14.09
CA PHE A 212 -8.29 7.22 -15.39
C PHE A 212 -8.81 8.66 -15.22
N LEU A 213 -9.82 9.07 -15.99
CA LEU A 213 -10.30 10.45 -16.03
C LEU A 213 -11.08 10.89 -14.79
N LYS A 214 -11.79 9.94 -14.14
CA LYS A 214 -12.56 10.20 -12.93
C LYS A 214 -11.78 9.76 -11.70
N ARG A 215 -11.85 10.57 -10.65
CA ARG A 215 -11.26 10.30 -9.34
C ARG A 215 -12.34 10.05 -8.30
N ASN A 216 -11.95 9.39 -7.22
CA ASN A 216 -12.78 9.18 -6.03
C ASN A 216 -14.07 8.41 -6.31
N GLN A 217 -14.06 7.54 -7.34
CA GLN A 217 -15.21 6.68 -7.62
C GLN A 217 -15.29 5.53 -6.63
N THR A 218 -14.15 4.98 -6.22
CA THR A 218 -14.02 3.93 -5.21
C THR A 218 -13.46 4.49 -3.92
N LEU A 219 -13.66 3.81 -2.81
CA LEU A 219 -13.11 4.21 -1.52
C LEU A 219 -11.65 3.74 -1.36
N TRP A 220 -10.87 4.45 -0.55
CA TRP A 220 -9.47 4.19 -0.17
C TRP A 220 -9.33 4.07 1.35
N GLY A 221 -8.30 3.39 1.85
CA GLY A 221 -8.12 3.24 3.30
C GLY A 221 -7.04 2.25 3.69
N SER A 222 -7.12 1.83 4.94
CA SER A 222 -6.15 0.96 5.62
C SER A 222 -6.83 -0.28 6.19
N PHE A 223 -6.04 -1.24 6.65
CA PHE A 223 -6.56 -2.41 7.36
C PHE A 223 -5.90 -2.59 8.73
N ALA A 224 -6.56 -3.31 9.63
CA ALA A 224 -5.89 -3.93 10.77
C ALA A 224 -6.23 -5.41 10.86
N LEU A 225 -5.22 -6.25 11.05
CA LEU A 225 -5.34 -7.68 11.26
C LEU A 225 -5.17 -7.97 12.75
N ILE A 226 -6.22 -8.48 13.39
CA ILE A 226 -6.26 -8.74 14.83
C ILE A 226 -6.60 -10.21 15.08
N THR A 227 -5.74 -10.87 15.83
CA THR A 227 -5.96 -12.22 16.35
C THR A 227 -5.90 -12.21 17.88
N ALA A 228 -5.91 -13.39 18.50
CA ALA A 228 -5.69 -13.51 19.94
C ALA A 228 -4.27 -13.10 20.38
N ARG A 229 -3.28 -13.16 19.48
CA ARG A 229 -1.86 -12.91 19.81
C ARG A 229 -1.24 -11.71 19.11
N HIS A 230 -1.78 -11.28 17.97
CA HIS A 230 -1.15 -10.28 17.11
C HIS A 230 -2.14 -9.20 16.66
N ARG A 231 -1.62 -7.97 16.51
CA ARG A 231 -2.29 -6.79 15.98
C ARG A 231 -1.38 -6.09 14.99
N LEU A 232 -1.66 -6.23 13.70
CA LEU A 232 -0.91 -5.59 12.62
C LEU A 232 -1.77 -4.48 12.01
N TYR A 233 -1.22 -3.27 11.87
CA TYR A 233 -1.81 -2.18 11.10
C TYR A 233 -1.17 -2.09 9.71
N LEU A 234 -2.00 -1.98 8.69
CA LEU A 234 -1.64 -1.99 7.27
C LEU A 234 -2.07 -0.66 6.66
N GLY A 235 -1.15 0.31 6.61
CA GLY A 235 -1.49 1.73 6.45
C GLY A 235 -2.04 2.14 5.09
N GLY A 236 -1.77 1.40 4.02
CA GLY A 236 -2.02 1.89 2.67
C GLY A 236 -1.35 3.24 2.43
N ASP A 237 -1.91 4.03 1.51
CA ASP A 237 -1.46 5.39 1.26
C ASP A 237 -2.29 6.39 2.06
N SER A 238 -1.62 7.39 2.62
CA SER A 238 -2.25 8.37 3.49
C SER A 238 -1.38 9.60 3.71
N GLY A 239 -2.03 10.76 3.74
CA GLY A 239 -1.54 11.93 4.47
C GLY A 239 -1.76 11.80 5.97
N TYR A 240 -1.14 12.70 6.73
CA TYR A 240 -1.32 12.74 8.18
C TYR A 240 -2.68 13.32 8.56
N GLY A 241 -3.30 12.79 9.62
CA GLY A 241 -4.60 13.28 10.09
C GLY A 241 -5.04 12.70 11.44
N PRO A 242 -6.17 13.18 11.99
CA PRO A 242 -6.66 12.77 13.31
C PRO A 242 -7.10 11.29 13.37
N HIS A 243 -7.29 10.65 12.22
CA HIS A 243 -7.68 9.25 12.13
C HIS A 243 -6.65 8.32 12.79
N TYR A 244 -5.35 8.63 12.77
CA TYR A 244 -4.33 7.79 13.43
C TYR A 244 -4.54 7.68 14.95
N LYS A 245 -4.78 8.80 15.63
CA LYS A 245 -5.08 8.80 17.08
C LYS A 245 -6.36 8.03 17.38
N GLU A 246 -7.39 8.22 16.56
CA GLU A 246 -8.66 7.52 16.74
C GLU A 246 -8.52 6.00 16.51
N ILE A 247 -7.74 5.58 15.51
CA ILE A 247 -7.41 4.17 15.27
C ILE A 247 -6.62 3.61 16.45
N GLY A 248 -5.56 4.29 16.91
CA GLY A 248 -4.76 3.87 18.07
C GLY A 248 -5.62 3.66 19.32
N ARG A 249 -6.54 4.60 19.60
CA ARG A 249 -7.51 4.51 20.69
C ARG A 249 -8.49 3.35 20.53
N ARG A 250 -9.01 3.11 19.33
CA ARG A 250 -9.99 2.03 19.05
C ARG A 250 -9.38 0.64 19.14
N LEU A 251 -8.15 0.48 18.65
CA LEU A 251 -7.47 -0.82 18.63
C LEU A 251 -6.73 -1.12 19.94
N GLY A 252 -6.42 -0.10 20.74
CA GLY A 252 -5.62 -0.24 21.94
C GLY A 252 -4.14 -0.50 21.63
N GLY A 253 -3.63 0.15 20.58
CA GLY A 253 -2.27 -0.05 20.06
C GLY A 253 -2.11 -1.25 19.12
N VAL A 254 -0.96 -1.31 18.45
CA VAL A 254 -0.61 -2.36 17.48
C VAL A 254 0.82 -2.84 17.66
N ASP A 255 1.07 -4.11 17.39
CA ASP A 255 2.41 -4.70 17.54
C ASP A 255 3.32 -4.23 16.40
N ILE A 256 2.79 -4.23 15.18
CA ILE A 256 3.50 -3.77 13.98
C ILE A 256 2.59 -2.84 13.19
N ALA A 257 3.08 -1.64 12.90
CA ALA A 257 2.48 -0.73 11.94
C ALA A 257 3.31 -0.72 10.65
N ILE A 258 2.70 -1.15 9.54
CA ILE A 258 3.26 -1.02 8.20
C ILE A 258 2.80 0.33 7.66
N MET A 259 3.73 1.28 7.55
CA MET A 259 3.43 2.69 7.33
C MET A 259 3.99 3.17 6.00
N GLU A 260 3.18 3.91 5.22
CA GLU A 260 3.69 4.68 4.08
C GLU A 260 4.87 5.54 4.53
N CYS A 261 5.96 5.52 3.75
CA CYS A 261 7.15 6.30 4.00
C CYS A 261 7.86 6.54 2.67
N GLY A 262 7.28 7.38 1.84
CA GLY A 262 7.78 7.70 0.50
C GLY A 262 6.78 8.54 -0.26
N GLN A 263 7.13 8.89 -1.48
CA GLN A 263 6.28 9.61 -2.45
C GLN A 263 5.69 10.94 -1.97
N TYR A 264 6.21 11.52 -0.88
CA TYR A 264 5.84 12.85 -0.42
C TYR A 264 6.42 13.94 -1.33
N ASP A 265 5.70 15.05 -1.41
CA ASP A 265 6.18 16.25 -2.07
C ASP A 265 5.42 17.49 -1.55
N PRO A 266 6.06 18.67 -1.45
CA PRO A 266 5.38 19.92 -1.10
C PRO A 266 4.18 20.29 -1.98
N GLY A 267 4.09 19.74 -3.19
CA GLY A 267 3.00 19.89 -4.12
C GLY A 267 1.75 19.10 -3.78
N TRP A 268 1.85 18.06 -2.94
CA TRP A 268 0.70 17.25 -2.48
C TRP A 268 0.82 16.82 -1.00
N PRO A 269 1.01 17.77 -0.08
CA PRO A 269 1.44 17.50 1.30
C PRO A 269 0.38 16.77 2.15
N HIS A 270 -0.86 16.64 1.67
CA HIS A 270 -1.97 16.11 2.46
C HIS A 270 -2.41 14.71 2.04
N VAL A 271 -1.74 14.08 1.08
CA VAL A 271 -2.11 12.72 0.60
C VAL A 271 -0.98 11.70 0.72
N HIS A 272 0.26 12.15 0.94
CA HIS A 272 1.41 11.31 1.27
C HIS A 272 2.17 11.94 2.43
N MET A 273 2.50 11.14 3.43
CA MET A 273 3.20 11.61 4.63
C MET A 273 4.68 11.81 4.36
N THR A 274 5.23 12.89 4.93
CA THR A 274 6.66 12.95 5.15
C THR A 274 7.10 11.86 6.14
N PRO A 275 8.37 11.42 6.14
CA PRO A 275 8.84 10.39 7.07
C PRO A 275 8.68 10.77 8.54
N GLU A 276 8.76 12.07 8.86
CA GLU A 276 8.51 12.60 10.21
C GLU A 276 7.04 12.52 10.60
N GLU A 277 6.12 12.75 9.65
CA GLU A 277 4.69 12.53 9.85
C GLU A 277 4.36 11.05 9.99
N SER A 278 4.99 10.16 9.20
CA SER A 278 4.85 8.71 9.38
C SER A 278 5.32 8.25 10.76
N ALA A 279 6.43 8.82 11.26
CA ALA A 279 6.92 8.57 12.62
C ALA A 279 5.94 9.06 13.70
N GLN A 280 5.29 10.21 13.47
CA GLN A 280 4.27 10.72 14.37
C GLN A 280 2.99 9.86 14.33
N ALA A 281 2.51 9.51 13.15
CA ALA A 281 1.36 8.63 12.95
C ALA A 281 1.54 7.27 13.64
N ALA A 282 2.74 6.68 13.54
CA ALA A 282 3.06 5.45 14.26
C ALA A 282 2.97 5.60 15.80
N SER A 283 3.38 6.77 16.32
CA SER A 283 3.26 7.07 17.76
C SER A 283 1.79 7.24 18.16
N ASP A 284 1.00 7.91 17.33
CA ASP A 284 -0.44 8.12 17.52
C ASP A 284 -1.25 6.81 17.42
N LEU A 285 -0.75 5.83 16.66
CA LEU A 285 -1.28 4.47 16.60
C LEU A 285 -0.90 3.63 17.83
N HIS A 286 -0.02 4.13 18.71
CA HIS A 286 0.62 3.34 19.77
C HIS A 286 1.24 2.04 19.23
N ALA A 287 1.98 2.16 18.12
CA ALA A 287 2.70 1.03 17.54
C ALA A 287 3.87 0.62 18.46
N GLN A 288 4.23 -0.68 18.48
CA GLN A 288 5.46 -1.17 19.11
C GLN A 288 6.62 -1.27 18.12
N ALA A 289 6.32 -1.51 16.84
CA ALA A 289 7.29 -1.56 15.76
C ALA A 289 6.72 -0.96 14.47
N VAL A 290 7.60 -0.40 13.64
CA VAL A 290 7.23 0.26 12.38
C VAL A 290 8.02 -0.34 11.22
N LEU A 291 7.31 -0.77 10.17
CA LEU A 291 7.89 -1.18 8.89
C LEU A 291 7.55 -0.10 7.84
N PRO A 292 8.50 0.73 7.40
CA PRO A 292 8.27 1.75 6.38
C PRO A 292 8.16 1.12 4.98
N VAL A 293 7.09 1.43 4.25
CA VAL A 293 6.80 0.97 2.89
C VAL A 293 6.61 2.14 1.91
N HIS A 294 6.08 1.88 0.72
CA HIS A 294 5.85 2.88 -0.35
C HIS A 294 7.12 3.57 -0.88
N ASN A 295 8.27 2.95 -0.65
CA ASN A 295 9.57 3.40 -1.12
C ASN A 295 10.31 2.28 -1.87
N SER A 296 11.50 2.61 -2.39
CA SER A 296 12.48 1.63 -2.90
C SER A 296 12.04 0.76 -4.09
N LYS A 297 10.97 1.12 -4.81
CA LYS A 297 10.54 0.40 -6.01
C LYS A 297 10.27 1.31 -7.20
N PHE A 298 9.48 2.37 -7.02
CA PHE A 298 9.08 3.27 -8.09
C PHE A 298 9.46 4.73 -7.76
N LYS A 299 9.73 5.52 -8.80
CA LYS A 299 9.89 6.97 -8.72
C LYS A 299 8.54 7.63 -9.00
N LEU A 300 7.74 7.91 -7.96
CA LEU A 300 6.44 8.58 -8.08
C LEU A 300 6.44 10.01 -7.50
N ALA A 301 7.55 10.45 -6.90
CA ALA A 301 7.74 11.80 -6.37
C ALA A 301 9.15 12.37 -6.64
N HIS A 302 9.35 13.62 -6.25
CA HIS A 302 10.56 14.40 -6.49
C HIS A 302 11.52 14.42 -5.28
N HIS A 303 11.79 13.26 -4.70
CA HIS A 303 12.83 13.08 -3.69
C HIS A 303 13.85 12.02 -4.15
N ARG A 304 15.01 11.97 -3.49
CA ARG A 304 16.00 10.89 -3.75
C ARG A 304 15.38 9.55 -3.35
N TRP A 305 15.72 8.47 -4.05
CA TRP A 305 15.11 7.15 -3.79
C TRP A 305 15.32 6.67 -2.34
N ASN A 306 16.45 7.04 -1.72
CA ASN A 306 16.81 6.66 -0.36
C ASN A 306 16.50 7.73 0.72
N ASP A 307 16.01 8.91 0.33
CA ASP A 307 15.63 9.98 1.27
C ASP A 307 14.60 9.51 2.30
N PRO A 308 13.55 8.74 1.93
CA PRO A 308 12.55 8.32 2.91
C PRO A 308 13.14 7.41 3.99
N LEU A 309 14.02 6.47 3.62
CA LEU A 309 14.67 5.55 4.55
C LEU A 309 15.63 6.26 5.50
N GLU A 310 16.38 7.24 4.99
CA GLU A 310 17.28 8.04 5.84
C GLU A 310 16.49 8.89 6.83
N ARG A 311 15.43 9.56 6.37
CA ARG A 311 14.65 10.46 7.21
C ARG A 311 13.81 9.71 8.25
N ILE A 312 13.18 8.58 7.90
CA ILE A 312 12.48 7.77 8.90
C ILE A 312 13.45 7.18 9.93
N PHE A 313 14.65 6.81 9.52
CA PHE A 313 15.70 6.38 10.44
C PHE A 313 16.02 7.48 11.46
N GLN A 314 16.21 8.73 11.01
CA GLN A 314 16.42 9.85 11.93
C GLN A 314 15.19 10.15 12.79
N ALA A 315 13.99 10.16 12.20
CA ALA A 315 12.73 10.45 12.88
C ALA A 315 12.31 9.38 13.90
N SER A 316 12.84 8.16 13.76
CA SER A 316 12.66 7.06 14.71
C SER A 316 13.51 7.20 15.98
N ARG A 317 14.56 8.04 15.96
CA ARG A 317 15.41 8.23 17.13
C ARG A 317 14.59 8.80 18.29
N ASN A 318 14.70 8.18 19.45
CA ASN A 318 13.97 8.52 20.67
C ASN A 318 12.44 8.28 20.61
N ARG A 319 11.96 7.50 19.63
CA ARG A 319 10.59 6.98 19.64
C ARG A 319 10.52 5.70 20.50
N GLU A 320 9.34 5.45 21.07
CA GLU A 320 9.10 4.27 21.92
C GLU A 320 8.95 2.97 21.11
N TRP A 321 8.72 3.09 19.80
CA TRP A 321 8.65 1.97 18.87
C TRP A 321 9.98 1.70 18.18
N ARG A 322 10.21 0.44 17.79
CA ARG A 322 11.39 0.04 17.01
C ARG A 322 11.17 0.21 15.52
N LEU A 323 12.19 0.66 14.79
CA LEU A 323 12.17 0.72 13.33
C LEU A 323 12.65 -0.61 12.71
N MET A 324 11.91 -1.13 11.73
CA MET A 324 12.26 -2.33 10.97
C MET A 324 12.54 -1.97 9.52
N THR A 325 13.79 -2.13 9.06
CA THR A 325 14.20 -1.77 7.68
C THR A 325 14.75 -2.98 6.91
N PRO A 326 13.95 -4.05 6.71
CA PRO A 326 14.40 -5.20 5.93
C PRO A 326 14.79 -4.76 4.51
N ARG A 327 15.70 -5.51 3.90
CA ARG A 327 15.86 -5.49 2.44
C ARG A 327 14.59 -6.03 1.78
N ILE A 328 14.37 -5.69 0.52
CA ILE A 328 13.27 -6.30 -0.23
C ILE A 328 13.43 -7.82 -0.22
N GLY A 329 12.39 -8.50 0.26
CA GLY A 329 12.27 -9.94 0.39
C GLY A 329 13.00 -10.56 1.59
N GLU A 330 13.67 -9.76 2.42
CA GLU A 330 14.24 -10.22 3.70
C GLU A 330 13.11 -10.55 4.69
N CYS A 331 13.24 -11.66 5.39
CA CYS A 331 12.23 -12.14 6.32
C CYS A 331 12.18 -11.27 7.59
N VAL A 332 11.01 -10.76 7.94
CA VAL A 332 10.73 -10.11 9.23
C VAL A 332 9.94 -11.08 10.09
N ALA A 333 10.53 -11.60 11.16
CA ALA A 333 9.84 -12.47 12.11
C ALA A 333 8.97 -11.63 13.07
N ILE A 334 7.66 -11.85 13.05
CA ILE A 334 6.68 -11.09 13.85
C ILE A 334 6.94 -11.30 15.34
N ASP A 335 7.21 -12.54 15.75
CA ASP A 335 7.46 -12.92 17.15
C ASP A 335 8.89 -12.59 17.64
N HIS A 336 9.74 -11.94 16.84
CA HIS A 336 11.15 -11.69 17.20
C HIS A 336 11.46 -10.18 17.37
N PRO A 337 11.15 -9.60 18.55
CA PRO A 337 11.32 -8.15 18.78
C PRO A 337 12.77 -7.67 18.74
N GLN A 338 13.74 -8.58 18.90
CA GLN A 338 15.18 -8.28 18.88
C GLN A 338 15.83 -8.43 17.50
N GLN A 339 15.06 -8.80 16.46
CA GLN A 339 15.59 -8.88 15.10
C GLN A 339 16.10 -7.51 14.64
N THR A 340 17.37 -7.44 14.25
CA THR A 340 18.00 -6.22 13.73
C THR A 340 18.01 -6.19 12.21
N PHE A 341 17.96 -4.99 11.64
CA PHE A 341 18.00 -4.77 10.19
C PHE A 341 19.15 -3.83 9.81
N ALA A 342 19.77 -4.11 8.66
CA ALA A 342 20.86 -3.28 8.15
C ALA A 342 20.34 -1.96 7.55
N GLN A 343 21.16 -0.92 7.60
CA GLN A 343 20.93 0.34 6.87
C GLN A 343 21.36 0.21 5.41
N TRP A 344 20.74 -0.74 4.71
CA TRP A 344 21.19 -1.20 3.40
C TRP A 344 21.17 -0.11 2.31
N TRP A 345 20.42 0.97 2.50
CA TRP A 345 20.30 2.10 1.57
C TRP A 345 21.47 3.08 1.58
N ARG A 346 22.36 3.01 2.58
CA ARG A 346 23.50 3.94 2.72
C ARG A 346 24.71 3.59 1.85
N ASN A 347 24.76 2.37 1.32
CA ASN A 347 25.93 1.83 0.60
C ASN A 347 25.60 1.49 -0.87
N GLN A 348 24.74 2.27 -1.54
CA GLN A 348 24.18 1.95 -2.86
C GLN A 348 24.49 3.00 -3.93
#